data_AF-A0A251QMN4-F1
#
_entry.id   AF-A0A251QMN4-F1
#
_cell.length_a   1.000
_cell.length_b   1.000
_cell.length_c   1.000
_cell.angle_alpha   90.00
_cell.angle_beta   90.00
_cell.angle_gamma   90.00
#
_symmetry.space_group_name_H-M   'P 1'
#
loop_
_entity.id
_entity.type
_entity.pdbx_description
1 polymer ?
#
loop_
_entity_poly.entity_id
_entity_poly.type
_entity_poly.pdbx_seq_one_letter_code
_entity_poly.pdbx_strand_id
1 'polypeptide(L)'
;MVAGGPDFEFMNVWLLNRPEEDNPTAPTYREQFDSLARMILGERDAPNLELDNFLHITASAASGEQRLFDFKQLQWHPLLFPSTAKPKLVYNVFSYLGLEETLSWKKDFRQMIQRDVEVRDTVLGVDVDYFSHVYNLKGPQYYVENALGAFLFSANAILDTSYYIGKAFKEYMKDKENLKEPMTQEQIFDMLISFFPHVLIDVYDFLVKKGISIEKISEDLCYF
;
A
#
# COMPACT_ATOMS: atom_id res chain seq x y z
N MET A 1 1.82 37.19 25.16
CA MET A 1 2.68 38.00 24.27
C MET A 1 3.75 37.07 23.73
N VAL A 2 3.80 36.93 22.41
CA VAL A 2 4.81 36.14 21.71
C VAL A 2 6.07 37.01 21.59
N ALA A 3 7.21 36.46 21.98
CA ALA A 3 8.51 36.95 21.53
C ALA A 3 9.24 35.75 20.92
N GLY A 4 9.39 35.78 19.60
CA GLY A 4 10.19 34.81 18.86
C GLY A 4 11.65 35.28 18.77
N GLY A 5 12.57 34.33 18.86
CA GLY A 5 13.98 34.44 18.54
C GLY A 5 14.52 33.06 18.13
N PRO A 6 15.55 32.99 17.29
CA PRO A 6 15.75 31.90 16.33
C PRO A 6 16.78 30.91 16.83
N ASP A 7 16.34 29.84 17.47
CA ASP A 7 17.14 28.64 17.64
C ASP A 7 16.23 27.44 17.40
N PHE A 8 16.70 26.49 16.60
CA PHE A 8 16.04 25.21 16.38
C PHE A 8 15.98 24.47 17.72
N GLU A 9 14.93 24.73 18.50
CA GLU A 9 14.57 23.90 19.64
C GLU A 9 14.17 22.53 19.08
N PHE A 10 15.10 21.57 19.19
CA PHE A 10 14.73 20.17 19.28
C PHE A 10 13.64 20.09 20.35
N MET A 11 12.39 19.87 19.95
CA MET A 11 11.33 19.51 20.89
C MET A 11 11.73 18.16 21.51
N ASN A 12 12.52 18.23 22.57
CA ASN A 12 12.69 17.13 23.51
C ASN A 12 11.34 17.01 24.21
N VAL A 13 10.49 16.13 23.67
CA VAL A 13 9.27 15.70 24.37
C VAL A 13 9.74 14.91 25.58
N TRP A 14 9.89 15.59 26.71
CA TRP A 14 10.10 14.95 28.00
C TRP A 14 8.78 14.28 28.37
N LEU A 15 8.74 12.94 28.34
CA LEU A 15 7.67 12.18 28.99
C LEU A 15 7.75 12.53 30.48
N LEU A 16 6.76 13.31 30.94
CA LEU A 16 6.78 14.03 32.22
C LEU A 16 6.75 13.15 33.48
N ASN A 17 6.82 11.82 33.37
CA ASN A 17 6.89 10.89 34.50
C ASN A 17 7.40 9.54 34.03
N ARG A 18 8.71 9.22 34.09
CA ARG A 18 9.11 7.85 33.70
C ARG A 18 8.81 6.91 34.87
N PRO A 19 8.08 5.80 34.67
CA PRO A 19 7.80 4.85 35.76
C PRO A 19 9.08 4.30 36.40
N GLU A 20 10.19 4.31 35.66
CA GLU A 20 11.53 3.95 36.13
C GLU A 20 12.10 4.92 37.19
N GLU A 21 11.69 6.19 37.19
CA GLU A 21 12.18 7.22 38.12
C GLU A 21 11.63 7.01 39.53
N ASP A 22 10.40 6.49 39.65
CA ASP A 22 9.76 6.17 40.93
C ASP A 22 10.00 4.71 41.37
N ASN A 23 10.18 3.80 40.41
CA ASN A 23 10.49 2.40 40.68
C ASN A 23 11.42 1.84 39.59
N PRO A 24 12.72 1.59 39.88
CA PRO A 24 13.69 1.12 38.89
C PRO A 24 13.37 -0.26 38.28
N THR A 25 12.45 -1.01 38.89
CA THR A 25 12.00 -2.33 38.41
C THR A 25 10.66 -2.27 37.69
N ALA A 26 10.01 -1.10 37.64
CA ALA A 26 8.78 -0.92 36.88
C ALA A 26 9.10 -1.01 35.38
N PRO A 27 8.24 -1.66 34.58
CA PRO A 27 8.41 -1.68 33.15
C PRO A 27 8.35 -0.27 32.62
N THR A 28 9.26 0.05 31.70
CA THR A 28 9.31 1.35 31.03
C THR A 28 8.00 1.64 30.31
N TYR A 29 7.70 2.90 29.99
CA TYR A 29 6.55 3.19 29.13
C TYR A 29 6.61 2.45 27.79
N ARG A 30 7.83 2.20 27.29
CA ARG A 30 8.05 1.42 26.08
C ARG A 30 7.65 -0.03 26.26
N GLU A 31 7.98 -0.64 27.39
CA GLU A 31 7.61 -2.02 27.72
C GLU A 31 6.11 -2.15 28.04
N GLN A 32 5.51 -1.15 28.71
CA GLN A 32 4.07 -1.11 28.95
C GLN A 32 3.29 -0.95 27.63
N PHE A 33 3.77 -0.09 26.73
CA PHE A 33 3.19 0.08 25.40
C PHE A 33 3.38 -1.18 24.54
N ASP A 34 4.56 -1.82 24.55
CA ASP A 34 4.79 -3.09 23.85
C ASP A 34 3.87 -4.19 24.39
N SER A 35 3.73 -4.29 25.72
CA SER A 35 2.80 -5.24 26.34
C SER A 35 1.34 -4.96 26.00
N LEU A 36 0.94 -3.69 25.96
CA LEU A 36 -0.41 -3.27 25.56
C LEU A 36 -0.65 -3.56 24.08
N ALA A 37 0.31 -3.26 23.21
CA ALA A 37 0.25 -3.57 21.79
C ALA A 37 0.14 -5.08 21.57
N ARG A 38 0.99 -5.90 22.21
CA ARG A 38 0.87 -7.37 22.16
C ARG A 38 -0.45 -7.89 22.71
N MET A 39 -0.99 -7.26 23.76
CA MET A 39 -2.28 -7.65 24.34
C MET A 39 -3.47 -7.29 23.44
N ILE A 40 -3.46 -6.11 22.80
CA ILE A 40 -4.49 -5.66 21.85
C ILE A 40 -4.41 -6.43 20.54
N LEU A 41 -3.19 -6.68 20.07
CA LEU A 41 -2.93 -7.33 18.79
C LEU A 41 -2.97 -8.87 18.91
N GLY A 42 -2.86 -9.42 20.12
CA GLY A 42 -2.89 -10.86 20.44
C GLY A 42 -1.68 -11.64 19.93
N GLU A 43 -1.54 -12.90 20.37
CA GLU A 43 -0.96 -13.94 19.49
C GLU A 43 -1.94 -14.07 18.32
N ARG A 44 -1.58 -13.52 17.16
CA ARG A 44 -2.46 -13.57 16.00
C ARG A 44 -2.43 -14.96 15.40
N ASP A 45 -3.61 -15.57 15.30
CA ASP A 45 -3.79 -16.85 14.58
C ASP A 45 -3.50 -16.73 13.07
N ALA A 46 -3.49 -15.50 12.52
CA ALA A 46 -3.18 -15.22 11.13
C ALA A 46 -2.31 -13.97 10.95
N PRO A 47 -1.28 -14.01 10.10
CA PRO A 47 -0.44 -12.85 9.79
C PRO A 47 -1.27 -11.75 9.11
N ASN A 48 -1.00 -10.49 9.46
CA ASN A 48 -1.59 -9.33 8.79
C ASN A 48 -0.45 -8.55 8.16
N LEU A 49 -0.29 -8.71 6.86
CA LEU A 49 0.88 -8.22 6.13
C LEU A 49 1.11 -6.72 6.33
N GLU A 50 0.05 -5.90 6.30
CA GLU A 50 0.22 -4.46 6.49
C GLU A 50 0.64 -4.12 7.92
N LEU A 51 0.09 -4.78 8.95
CA LEU A 51 0.55 -4.54 10.31
C LEU A 51 1.99 -5.03 10.52
N ASP A 52 2.32 -6.21 10.01
CA ASP A 52 3.65 -6.79 10.17
C ASP A 52 4.70 -5.90 9.50
N ASN A 53 4.40 -5.36 8.31
CA ASN A 53 5.23 -4.36 7.64
C ASN A 53 5.33 -3.05 8.44
N PHE A 54 4.22 -2.53 8.97
CA PHE A 54 4.20 -1.32 9.78
C PHE A 54 5.11 -1.43 11.02
N LEU A 55 4.99 -2.54 11.75
CA LEU A 55 5.81 -2.81 12.94
C LEU A 55 7.29 -2.97 12.57
N HIS A 56 7.59 -3.69 11.49
CA HIS A 56 8.96 -3.88 11.00
C HIS A 56 9.63 -2.54 10.65
N ILE A 57 8.94 -1.68 9.90
CA ILE A 57 9.46 -0.36 9.51
C ILE A 57 9.66 0.52 10.74
N THR A 58 8.70 0.53 11.66
CA THR A 58 8.81 1.30 12.91
C THR A 58 10.01 0.85 13.75
N ALA A 59 10.25 -0.46 13.85
CA ALA A 59 11.40 -1.01 14.55
C ALA A 59 12.73 -0.65 13.86
N SER A 60 12.78 -0.77 12.53
CA SER A 60 13.97 -0.45 11.71
C SER A 60 14.33 1.05 11.74
N ALA A 61 13.33 1.91 11.83
CA ALA A 61 13.51 3.35 12.00
C ALA A 61 14.06 3.66 13.40
N ALA A 62 13.51 3.01 14.44
CA ALA A 62 13.96 3.20 15.83
C ALA A 62 15.37 2.65 16.09
N SER A 63 15.81 1.63 15.34
CA SER A 63 17.17 1.07 15.43
C SER A 63 18.22 1.89 14.65
N GLY A 64 17.80 2.85 13.82
CA GLY A 64 18.68 3.66 12.97
C GLY A 64 19.20 2.92 11.73
N GLU A 65 18.66 1.74 11.41
CA GLU A 65 19.01 0.94 10.24
C GLU A 65 18.47 1.56 8.94
N GLN A 66 17.32 2.24 9.00
CA GLN A 66 16.76 2.99 7.87
C GLN A 66 16.97 4.50 8.01
N ARG A 67 18.10 5.01 7.52
CA ARG A 67 18.45 6.45 7.56
C ARG A 67 17.60 7.34 6.64
N LEU A 68 16.94 6.76 5.65
CA LEU A 68 16.11 7.48 4.67
C LEU A 68 14.62 7.51 5.06
N PHE A 69 14.26 6.86 6.16
CA PHE A 69 12.88 6.80 6.62
C PHE A 69 12.50 8.06 7.40
N ASP A 70 11.59 8.85 6.85
CA ASP A 70 10.97 9.96 7.58
C ASP A 70 9.75 9.42 8.34
N PHE A 71 9.60 9.75 9.62
CA PHE A 71 8.43 9.37 10.41
C PHE A 71 7.12 9.86 9.75
N LYS A 72 7.16 10.95 8.98
CA LYS A 72 6.03 11.40 8.15
C LYS A 72 5.61 10.39 7.08
N GLN A 73 6.45 9.43 6.70
CA GLN A 73 6.07 8.36 5.78
C GLN A 73 5.21 7.28 6.47
N LEU A 74 5.30 7.11 7.81
CA LEU A 74 4.41 6.18 8.54
C LEU A 74 2.95 6.61 8.47
N GLN A 75 2.68 7.93 8.49
CA GLN A 75 1.31 8.44 8.46
C GLN A 75 0.56 8.06 7.17
N TRP A 76 1.31 7.69 6.13
CA TRP A 76 0.82 7.28 4.82
C TRP A 76 0.94 5.77 4.59
N HIS A 77 1.21 5.00 5.64
CA HIS A 77 1.32 3.55 5.55
C HIS A 77 -0.04 2.91 5.20
N PRO A 78 -0.11 1.90 4.30
CA PRO A 78 -1.38 1.30 3.86
C PRO A 78 -2.30 0.81 4.98
N LEU A 79 -1.75 0.37 6.11
CA LEU A 79 -2.48 0.02 7.33
C LEU A 79 -3.40 1.15 7.83
N LEU A 80 -2.98 2.41 7.68
CA LEU A 80 -3.68 3.58 8.21
C LEU A 80 -4.73 4.13 7.25
N PHE A 81 -4.77 3.63 6.01
CA PHE A 81 -5.77 4.07 5.04
C PHE A 81 -7.10 3.35 5.23
N PRO A 82 -8.23 4.07 5.08
CA PRO A 82 -9.52 3.43 5.00
C PRO A 82 -9.56 2.52 3.75
N SER A 83 -10.30 1.42 3.83
CA SER A 83 -10.37 0.43 2.74
C SER A 83 -10.75 1.04 1.40
N THR A 84 -11.58 2.09 1.40
CA THR A 84 -12.02 2.83 0.20
C THR A 84 -10.92 3.69 -0.44
N ALA A 85 -9.87 4.06 0.30
CA ALA A 85 -8.74 4.84 -0.22
C ALA A 85 -7.61 3.96 -0.76
N LYS A 86 -7.50 2.71 -0.31
CA LYS A 86 -6.47 1.76 -0.75
C LYS A 86 -6.46 1.52 -2.28
N PRO A 87 -7.61 1.30 -2.97
CA PRO A 87 -7.60 1.18 -4.43
C PRO A 87 -7.12 2.45 -5.13
N LYS A 88 -7.54 3.62 -4.62
CA LYS A 88 -7.15 4.91 -5.18
C LYS A 88 -5.66 5.16 -5.06
N LEU A 89 -5.03 4.74 -3.96
CA LEU A 89 -3.57 4.82 -3.81
C LEU A 89 -2.84 4.07 -4.93
N VAL A 90 -3.19 2.80 -5.16
CA VAL A 90 -2.55 1.97 -6.22
C VAL A 90 -2.67 2.66 -7.58
N TYR A 91 -3.87 3.17 -7.89
CA TYR A 91 -4.13 3.88 -9.13
C TYR A 91 -3.38 5.21 -9.25
N ASN A 92 -3.41 6.06 -8.21
CA ASN A 92 -2.76 7.36 -8.23
C ASN A 92 -1.25 7.22 -8.35
N VAL A 93 -0.64 6.25 -7.67
CA VAL A 93 0.78 5.96 -7.80
C VAL A 93 1.12 5.54 -9.23
N PHE A 94 0.32 4.65 -9.83
CA PHE A 94 0.53 4.24 -11.22
C PHE A 94 0.44 5.43 -12.18
N SER A 95 -0.58 6.28 -12.02
CA SER A 95 -0.76 7.49 -12.83
C SER A 95 0.37 8.48 -12.65
N TYR A 96 0.78 8.76 -11.41
CA TYR A 96 1.88 9.66 -11.08
C TYR A 96 3.20 9.20 -11.71
N LEU A 97 3.55 7.91 -11.55
CA LEU A 97 4.75 7.32 -12.14
C LEU A 97 4.68 7.25 -13.68
N GLY A 98 3.48 7.26 -14.26
CA GLY A 98 3.27 7.32 -15.71
C GLY A 98 3.38 8.73 -16.30
N LEU A 99 2.97 9.75 -15.54
CA LEU A 99 2.99 11.16 -15.95
C LEU A 99 4.36 11.80 -15.78
N GLU A 100 5.03 11.54 -14.65
CA GLU A 100 6.44 11.84 -14.55
C GLU A 100 7.16 10.87 -15.49
N GLU A 101 7.76 11.36 -16.58
CA GLU A 101 8.64 10.62 -17.51
C GLU A 101 9.91 10.10 -16.82
N THR A 102 9.78 9.46 -15.66
CA THR A 102 10.78 8.64 -15.01
C THR A 102 10.94 7.40 -15.86
N LEU A 103 11.66 7.55 -16.98
CA LEU A 103 11.94 6.53 -18.01
C LEU A 103 12.48 5.20 -17.44
N SER A 104 12.84 5.14 -16.15
CA SER A 104 13.31 3.96 -15.45
C SER A 104 12.44 3.45 -14.30
N TRP A 105 11.28 4.04 -13.93
CA TRP A 105 10.62 3.63 -12.68
C TRP A 105 10.25 2.16 -12.64
N LYS A 106 9.85 1.56 -13.77
CA LYS A 106 9.56 0.12 -13.86
C LYS A 106 10.82 -0.73 -13.61
N LYS A 107 11.97 -0.26 -14.09
CA LYS A 107 13.27 -0.91 -13.85
C LYS A 107 13.66 -0.77 -12.37
N ASP A 108 13.48 0.42 -11.81
CA ASP A 108 13.80 0.71 -10.42
C ASP A 108 12.90 -0.11 -9.48
N PHE A 109 11.59 -0.17 -9.76
CA PHE A 109 10.63 -0.98 -9.02
C PHE A 109 11.07 -2.44 -9.02
N ARG A 110 11.39 -3.00 -10.19
CA ARG A 110 11.86 -4.39 -10.31
C ARG A 110 13.16 -4.64 -9.53
N GLN A 111 14.06 -3.66 -9.47
CA GLN A 111 15.32 -3.79 -8.74
C GLN A 111 15.13 -3.67 -7.22
N MET A 112 14.23 -2.80 -6.77
CA MET A 112 14.01 -2.47 -5.36
C MET A 112 13.01 -3.41 -4.66
N ILE A 113 12.07 -3.96 -5.44
CA ILE A 113 11.00 -4.86 -4.99
C ILE A 113 11.18 -6.20 -5.71
N GLN A 114 12.00 -7.06 -5.12
CA GLN A 114 12.34 -8.37 -5.67
C GLN A 114 11.43 -9.43 -5.04
N ARG A 115 10.28 -9.67 -5.69
CA ARG A 115 9.32 -10.69 -5.27
C ARG A 115 8.72 -11.35 -6.50
N ASP A 116 8.81 -12.67 -6.55
CA ASP A 116 8.22 -13.49 -7.60
C ASP A 116 6.71 -13.60 -7.38
N VAL A 117 5.95 -13.50 -8.47
CA VAL A 117 4.48 -13.55 -8.44
C VAL A 117 3.98 -14.20 -9.71
N GLU A 118 3.19 -15.25 -9.56
CA GLU A 118 2.55 -15.94 -10.69
C GLU A 118 1.25 -15.20 -11.10
N VAL A 119 1.40 -14.02 -11.71
CA VAL A 119 0.33 -13.16 -12.20
C VAL A 119 -0.59 -13.89 -13.17
N ARG A 120 -0.04 -14.61 -14.17
CA ARG A 120 -0.86 -15.31 -15.16
C ARG A 120 -1.77 -16.35 -14.52
N ASP A 121 -1.18 -17.25 -13.75
CA ASP A 121 -1.90 -18.40 -13.22
C ASP A 121 -2.86 -17.98 -12.11
N THR A 122 -2.52 -16.95 -11.33
CA THR A 122 -3.43 -16.33 -10.37
C THR A 122 -4.66 -15.72 -11.04
N VAL A 123 -4.47 -14.95 -12.12
CA VAL A 123 -5.57 -14.22 -12.78
C VAL A 123 -6.42 -15.12 -13.66
N LEU A 124 -5.79 -16.03 -14.43
CA LEU A 124 -6.48 -16.93 -15.34
C LEU A 124 -7.00 -18.20 -14.66
N GLY A 125 -6.52 -18.52 -13.45
CA GLY A 125 -6.99 -19.63 -12.64
C GLY A 125 -8.34 -19.37 -11.97
N VAL A 126 -8.82 -18.12 -11.99
CA VAL A 126 -10.08 -17.72 -11.38
C VAL A 126 -11.16 -17.62 -12.46
N ASP A 127 -12.32 -18.24 -12.19
CA ASP A 127 -13.49 -18.25 -13.10
C ASP A 127 -14.25 -16.91 -13.05
N VAL A 128 -13.54 -15.83 -13.33
CA VAL A 128 -14.07 -14.47 -13.43
C VAL A 128 -13.57 -13.85 -14.73
N ASP A 129 -14.47 -13.85 -15.74
CA ASP A 129 -14.20 -13.36 -17.10
C ASP A 129 -13.58 -11.96 -17.14
N TYR A 130 -13.95 -11.10 -16.19
CA TYR A 130 -13.45 -9.72 -16.10
C TYR A 130 -11.92 -9.65 -16.04
N PHE A 131 -11.31 -10.36 -15.08
CA PHE A 131 -9.86 -10.28 -14.86
C PHE A 131 -9.08 -10.95 -15.99
N SER A 132 -9.60 -12.05 -16.53
CA SER A 132 -9.06 -12.69 -17.73
C SER A 132 -9.09 -11.73 -18.93
N HIS A 133 -10.16 -10.96 -19.09
CA HIS A 133 -10.26 -9.97 -20.16
C HIS A 133 -9.24 -8.82 -19.98
N VAL A 134 -9.11 -8.26 -18.78
CA VAL A 134 -8.09 -7.24 -18.46
C VAL A 134 -6.67 -7.75 -18.74
N TYR A 135 -6.39 -9.01 -18.40
CA TYR A 135 -5.10 -9.64 -18.66
C TYR A 135 -4.82 -9.72 -20.16
N ASN A 136 -5.77 -10.22 -20.94
CA ASN A 136 -5.60 -10.46 -22.37
C ASN A 136 -5.52 -9.17 -23.21
N LEU A 137 -6.04 -8.03 -22.72
CA LEU A 137 -5.97 -6.75 -23.44
C LEU A 137 -4.56 -6.20 -23.63
N LYS A 138 -3.67 -6.38 -22.65
CA LYS A 138 -2.25 -6.03 -22.77
C LYS A 138 -1.38 -7.24 -23.08
N GLY A 139 -1.85 -8.43 -22.70
CA GLY A 139 -1.21 -9.70 -22.97
C GLY A 139 -0.09 -10.07 -22.00
N PRO A 140 0.39 -11.33 -22.07
CA PRO A 140 1.29 -11.92 -21.09
C PRO A 140 2.68 -11.26 -21.02
N GLN A 141 3.10 -10.56 -22.08
CA GLN A 141 4.40 -9.88 -22.11
C GLN A 141 4.39 -8.57 -21.28
N TYR A 142 3.22 -8.01 -21.01
CA TYR A 142 3.08 -6.77 -20.25
C TYR A 142 3.08 -7.03 -18.74
N TYR A 143 2.44 -8.13 -18.32
CA TYR A 143 2.34 -8.53 -16.92
C TYR A 143 3.38 -9.60 -16.58
N VAL A 144 4.62 -9.17 -16.33
CA VAL A 144 5.74 -10.06 -15.99
C VAL A 144 5.48 -10.77 -14.65
N GLU A 145 5.93 -12.02 -14.49
CA GLU A 145 5.71 -12.85 -13.29
C GLU A 145 6.52 -12.37 -12.06
N ASN A 146 6.20 -11.17 -11.54
CA ASN A 146 6.80 -10.55 -10.36
C ASN A 146 5.90 -9.44 -9.80
N ALA A 147 6.33 -8.81 -8.69
CA ALA A 147 5.61 -7.72 -8.03
C ALA A 147 5.28 -6.55 -8.97
N LEU A 148 6.13 -6.24 -9.95
CA LEU A 148 5.82 -5.20 -10.94
C LEU A 148 4.64 -5.62 -11.82
N GLY A 149 4.59 -6.86 -12.29
CA GLY A 149 3.45 -7.33 -13.08
C GLY A 149 2.15 -7.35 -12.28
N ALA A 150 2.22 -7.76 -11.02
CA ALA A 150 1.08 -7.70 -10.09
C ALA A 150 0.58 -6.25 -9.90
N PHE A 151 1.50 -5.31 -9.67
CA PHE A 151 1.16 -3.88 -9.55
C PHE A 151 0.54 -3.33 -10.84
N LEU A 152 1.15 -3.60 -12.00
CA LEU A 152 0.64 -3.16 -13.31
C LEU A 152 -0.74 -3.74 -13.61
N PHE A 153 -0.97 -5.02 -13.28
CA PHE A 153 -2.26 -5.66 -13.47
C PHE A 153 -3.32 -5.03 -12.57
N SER A 154 -3.05 -4.91 -11.26
CA SER A 154 -3.98 -4.29 -10.31
C SER A 154 -4.33 -2.86 -10.69
N ALA A 155 -3.33 -2.05 -11.06
CA ALA A 155 -3.56 -0.67 -11.48
C ALA A 155 -4.40 -0.59 -12.76
N ASN A 156 -4.16 -1.44 -13.75
CA ASN A 156 -4.94 -1.48 -14.98
C ASN A 156 -6.38 -1.96 -14.72
N ALA A 157 -6.58 -2.98 -13.89
CA ALA A 157 -7.91 -3.46 -13.51
C ALA A 157 -8.71 -2.39 -12.75
N ILE A 158 -8.06 -1.60 -11.89
CA ILE A 158 -8.70 -0.47 -11.20
C ILE A 158 -9.00 0.67 -12.18
N LEU A 159 -8.02 1.11 -12.98
CA LEU A 159 -8.17 2.19 -13.98
C LEU A 159 -9.33 1.89 -14.94
N ASP A 160 -9.42 0.64 -15.36
CA ASP A 160 -10.41 0.20 -16.32
C ASP A 160 -11.87 0.45 -15.89
N THR A 161 -12.18 0.27 -14.61
CA THR A 161 -13.51 0.56 -14.07
C THR A 161 -13.94 2.02 -14.28
N SER A 162 -12.99 2.93 -14.51
CA SER A 162 -13.24 4.36 -14.58
C SER A 162 -13.48 4.93 -15.98
N TYR A 163 -13.07 4.28 -17.10
CA TYR A 163 -13.18 4.99 -18.40
C TYR A 163 -13.34 4.19 -19.72
N TYR A 164 -12.84 2.96 -19.91
CA TYR A 164 -12.86 2.34 -21.27
C TYR A 164 -13.35 0.89 -21.39
N ILE A 165 -12.89 -0.09 -20.60
CA ILE A 165 -13.30 -1.50 -20.77
C ILE A 165 -14.50 -1.80 -19.87
N GLY A 166 -14.82 -0.99 -18.86
CA GLY A 166 -16.13 -1.01 -18.21
C GLY A 166 -17.30 -0.92 -19.22
N LYS A 167 -17.11 -0.26 -20.37
CA LYS A 167 -18.10 -0.23 -21.47
C LYS A 167 -18.04 -1.50 -22.33
N ALA A 168 -16.85 -1.92 -22.77
CA ALA A 168 -16.67 -3.11 -23.60
C ALA A 168 -17.02 -4.41 -22.86
N PHE A 169 -16.76 -4.49 -21.56
CA PHE A 169 -17.14 -5.58 -20.67
C PHE A 169 -18.64 -5.58 -20.39
N LYS A 170 -19.27 -4.42 -20.17
CA LYS A 170 -20.74 -4.31 -20.11
C LYS A 170 -21.39 -4.75 -21.43
N GLU A 171 -20.77 -4.44 -22.57
CA GLU A 171 -21.22 -4.92 -23.89
C GLU A 171 -20.99 -6.43 -24.07
N TYR A 172 -19.83 -6.96 -23.68
CA TYR A 172 -19.53 -8.41 -23.69
C TYR A 172 -20.46 -9.23 -22.78
N MET A 173 -20.79 -8.70 -21.60
CA MET A 173 -21.67 -9.37 -20.63
C MET A 173 -23.16 -9.24 -20.98
N LYS A 174 -23.57 -8.31 -21.86
CA LYS A 174 -24.94 -8.23 -22.38
C LYS A 174 -25.32 -9.44 -23.24
N ASP A 175 -24.35 -10.04 -23.92
CA ASP A 175 -24.56 -11.21 -24.78
C ASP A 175 -24.58 -12.54 -24.01
N LYS A 176 -24.18 -12.54 -22.72
CA LYS A 176 -24.34 -13.69 -21.82
C LYS A 176 -25.70 -13.57 -21.13
N GLU A 177 -26.66 -14.45 -21.47
CA GLU A 177 -28.06 -14.46 -20.98
C GLU A 177 -28.25 -14.48 -19.45
N ASN A 178 -27.18 -14.57 -18.67
CA ASN A 178 -27.18 -14.43 -17.21
C ASN A 178 -26.32 -13.23 -16.82
N LEU A 179 -26.94 -12.04 -16.75
CA LEU A 179 -26.30 -10.85 -16.21
C LEU A 179 -25.96 -11.08 -14.73
N LYS A 180 -24.75 -11.56 -14.44
CA LYS A 180 -24.15 -11.33 -13.11
C LYS A 180 -24.02 -9.82 -12.97
N GLU A 181 -24.50 -9.27 -11.87
CA GLU A 181 -24.34 -7.84 -11.60
C GLU A 181 -22.86 -7.45 -11.76
N PRO A 182 -22.56 -6.33 -12.44
CA PRO A 182 -21.18 -5.89 -12.58
C PRO A 182 -20.59 -5.63 -11.20
N MET A 183 -19.39 -6.15 -10.94
CA MET A 183 -18.70 -5.92 -9.67
C MET A 183 -18.50 -4.42 -9.43
N THR A 184 -18.66 -3.99 -8.18
CA THR A 184 -18.29 -2.65 -7.75
C THR A 184 -16.76 -2.49 -7.76
N GLN A 185 -16.27 -1.26 -7.75
CA GLN A 185 -14.83 -0.98 -7.65
C GLN A 185 -14.22 -1.57 -6.37
N GLU A 186 -14.97 -1.57 -5.26
CA GLU A 186 -14.57 -2.20 -4.00
C GLU A 186 -14.44 -3.72 -4.15
N GLN A 187 -15.42 -4.39 -4.75
CA GLN A 187 -15.37 -5.84 -4.99
C GLN A 187 -14.22 -6.23 -5.91
N ILE A 188 -13.94 -5.43 -6.94
CA ILE A 188 -12.79 -5.63 -7.82
C ILE A 188 -11.50 -5.49 -7.02
N PHE A 189 -11.40 -4.45 -6.18
CA PHE A 189 -10.22 -4.25 -5.36
C PHE A 189 -10.01 -5.35 -4.32
N ASP A 190 -11.05 -5.79 -3.64
CA ASP A 190 -10.99 -6.89 -2.68
C ASP A 190 -10.51 -8.18 -3.36
N MET A 191 -10.98 -8.44 -4.57
CA MET A 191 -10.51 -9.59 -5.35
C MET A 191 -9.04 -9.43 -5.78
N LEU A 192 -8.62 -8.23 -6.18
CA LEU A 192 -7.21 -7.94 -6.50
C LEU A 192 -6.29 -8.11 -5.29
N ILE A 193 -6.74 -7.73 -4.08
CA ILE A 193 -6.01 -7.97 -2.84
C ILE A 193 -5.96 -9.47 -2.52
N SER A 194 -7.01 -10.22 -2.82
CA SER A 194 -6.96 -11.69 -2.69
C SER A 194 -5.94 -12.34 -3.63
N PHE A 195 -5.79 -11.81 -4.85
CA PHE A 195 -4.80 -12.29 -5.83
C PHE A 195 -3.39 -11.89 -5.45
N PHE A 196 -3.22 -10.64 -5.03
CA PHE A 196 -1.92 -10.01 -4.80
C PHE A 196 -1.88 -9.33 -3.43
N PRO A 197 -1.86 -10.09 -2.32
CA PRO A 197 -2.00 -9.53 -0.98
C PRO A 197 -0.87 -8.58 -0.57
N HIS A 198 0.28 -8.63 -1.26
CA HIS A 198 1.43 -7.77 -1.01
C HIS A 198 1.44 -6.48 -1.84
N VAL A 199 0.50 -6.28 -2.79
CA VAL A 199 0.60 -5.18 -3.76
C VAL A 199 0.65 -3.80 -3.10
N LEU A 200 -0.10 -3.60 -2.00
CA LEU A 200 -0.10 -2.34 -1.26
C LEU A 200 1.24 -2.06 -0.58
N ILE A 201 1.84 -3.11 -0.01
CA ILE A 201 3.14 -3.03 0.68
C ILE A 201 4.25 -2.82 -0.35
N ASP A 202 4.23 -3.58 -1.45
CA ASP A 202 5.20 -3.45 -2.55
C ASP A 202 5.23 -2.03 -3.11
N VAL A 203 4.04 -1.42 -3.31
CA VAL A 203 3.90 -0.04 -3.77
C VAL A 203 4.40 0.95 -2.72
N TYR A 204 4.01 0.78 -1.46
CA TYR A 204 4.45 1.64 -0.36
C TYR A 204 5.97 1.61 -0.17
N ASP A 205 6.56 0.42 -0.06
CA ASP A 205 7.99 0.19 0.09
C ASP A 205 8.78 0.81 -1.07
N PHE A 206 8.26 0.73 -2.29
CA PHE A 206 8.87 1.37 -3.44
C PHE A 206 8.93 2.89 -3.27
N LEU A 207 7.83 3.53 -2.88
CA LEU A 207 7.77 4.98 -2.66
C LEU A 207 8.73 5.42 -1.56
N VAL A 208 8.76 4.68 -0.45
CA VAL A 208 9.69 4.92 0.67
C VAL A 208 11.14 4.79 0.21
N LYS A 209 11.52 3.68 -0.43
CA LYS A 209 12.89 3.44 -0.93
C LYS A 209 13.32 4.47 -1.97
N LYS A 210 12.39 4.95 -2.79
CA LYS A 210 12.63 5.95 -3.82
C LYS A 210 12.65 7.38 -3.26
N GLY A 211 12.18 7.59 -2.02
CA GLY A 211 12.06 8.91 -1.41
C GLY A 211 10.93 9.75 -2.00
N ILE A 212 9.90 9.11 -2.58
CA ILE A 212 8.73 9.80 -3.14
C ILE A 212 7.73 10.05 -2.02
N SER A 213 7.32 11.31 -1.85
CA SER A 213 6.31 11.66 -0.83
C SER A 213 4.92 11.21 -1.29
N ILE A 214 4.27 10.37 -0.48
CA ILE A 214 2.90 9.91 -0.73
C ILE A 214 1.89 11.06 -0.64
N GLU A 215 2.18 12.09 0.16
CA GLU A 215 1.36 13.31 0.25
C GLU A 215 1.12 13.93 -1.13
N LYS A 216 2.17 14.03 -1.96
CA LYS A 216 2.08 14.58 -3.34
C LYS A 216 1.20 13.75 -4.26
N ILE A 217 1.04 12.45 -3.98
CA ILE A 217 0.21 11.50 -4.72
C ILE A 217 -1.22 11.49 -4.15
N SER A 218 -1.38 11.96 -2.91
CA SER A 218 -2.59 11.91 -2.10
C SER A 218 -3.40 13.21 -2.12
N GLU A 219 -2.91 14.30 -2.71
CA GLU A 219 -3.67 15.56 -2.82
C GLU A 219 -5.02 15.36 -3.58
N ASP A 220 -5.10 14.36 -4.46
CA ASP A 220 -6.34 13.94 -5.13
C ASP A 220 -7.20 12.93 -4.33
N LEU A 221 -6.73 12.45 -3.16
CA LEU A 221 -7.48 11.55 -2.28
C LEU A 221 -8.41 12.30 -1.31
N CYS A 222 -8.20 13.61 -1.12
CA CYS A 222 -8.89 14.45 -0.12
C CYS A 222 -10.13 15.18 -0.64
N TYR A 223 -10.45 15.09 -1.93
CA TYR A 223 -11.68 15.64 -2.49
C TYR A 223 -12.63 14.49 -2.80
N PHE A 224 -13.45 14.05 -1.84
CA PHE A 224 -14.83 13.54 -1.99
C PHE A 224 -15.37 13.13 -0.61
#